data_AF-A0A938FRW6-F1
#
_entry.id   AF-A0A938FRW6-F1
#
_cell.length_a   1.000
_cell.length_b   1.000
_cell.length_c   1.000
_cell.angle_alpha   90.00
_cell.angle_beta   90.00
_cell.angle_gamma   90.00
#
_symmetry.space_group_name_H-M   'P 1'
#
loop_
_entity.id
_entity.type
_entity.pdbx_description
1 polymer ?
#
loop_
_entity_poly.entity_id
_entity_poly.type
_entity_poly.pdbx_seq_one_letter_code
_entity_poly.pdbx_strand_id
1 'polypeptide(L)'
;MMVKICGITNREDALAAMETGASALGFNFWPASPRYVAPERAGELLALVPAGVWKVGIFVNEARERVEWAARTLVLDVAQLHGQEAPRDYPSGVRVWKGFRAPRGAPAEFAVIGDAPPAGLVENASISAQGGRGRRAAFEVPDLPAEAVLIDGPSSGRPFDWSLAAGLPQRIIIAGGLDSGNVRQAIAAARPWGVDACSRLESAPGRKDHAKMARFVLAAREAFIQTAQEAGDVSAA
;
A
#
# COMPACT_ATOMS: atom_id res chain seq x y z
N MET A 1 11.64 -7.98 -4.81
CA MET A 1 10.18 -8.05 -4.55
C MET A 1 9.89 -7.31 -3.26
N MET A 2 8.86 -6.47 -3.21
CA MET A 2 8.47 -5.75 -2.00
C MET A 2 7.20 -6.36 -1.39
N VAL A 3 7.29 -6.92 -0.19
CA VAL A 3 6.12 -7.43 0.56
C VAL A 3 6.01 -6.66 1.87
N LYS A 4 4.98 -5.82 1.98
CA LYS A 4 4.73 -4.98 3.15
C LYS A 4 3.62 -5.53 4.03
N ILE A 5 3.87 -5.52 5.34
CA ILE A 5 2.86 -5.79 6.37
C ILE A 5 2.53 -4.47 7.07
N CYS A 6 1.31 -3.98 6.90
CA CYS A 6 0.87 -2.69 7.42
C CYS A 6 0.11 -2.83 8.74
N GLY A 7 0.10 -1.77 9.56
CA GLY A 7 -0.68 -1.70 10.79
C GLY A 7 -0.09 -2.51 11.94
N ILE A 8 1.24 -2.44 12.11
CA ILE A 8 1.93 -3.03 13.26
C ILE A 8 1.72 -2.13 14.49
N THR A 9 1.31 -2.72 15.61
CA THR A 9 0.98 -1.97 16.85
C THR A 9 1.70 -2.47 18.11
N ASN A 10 2.28 -3.68 18.04
CA ASN A 10 2.90 -4.35 19.17
C ASN A 10 4.16 -5.11 18.76
N ARG A 11 4.92 -5.55 19.77
CA ARG A 11 6.26 -6.14 19.61
C ARG A 11 6.16 -7.52 18.96
N GLU A 12 5.21 -8.32 19.41
CA GLU A 12 5.01 -9.70 18.99
C GLU A 12 4.71 -9.76 17.48
N ASP A 13 3.82 -8.88 17.00
CA ASP A 13 3.48 -8.77 15.59
C ASP A 13 4.63 -8.24 14.73
N ALA A 14 5.42 -7.29 15.26
CA ALA A 14 6.60 -6.78 14.57
C ALA A 14 7.64 -7.87 14.35
N LEU A 15 7.97 -8.63 15.40
CA LEU A 15 8.93 -9.75 15.35
C LEU A 15 8.44 -10.83 14.39
N ALA A 16 7.19 -11.28 14.55
CA ALA A 16 6.60 -12.29 13.68
C ALA A 16 6.61 -11.86 12.21
N ALA A 17 6.25 -10.61 11.90
CA ALA A 17 6.28 -10.11 10.53
C ALA A 17 7.70 -10.14 9.93
N MET A 18 8.74 -9.81 10.70
CA MET A 18 10.13 -9.89 10.22
C MET A 18 10.57 -11.34 9.99
N GLU A 19 10.20 -12.25 10.89
CA GLU A 19 10.49 -13.69 10.76
C GLU A 19 9.87 -14.31 9.51
N THR A 20 8.71 -13.80 9.05
CA THR A 20 8.11 -14.27 7.78
C THR A 20 8.92 -13.89 6.53
N GLY A 21 9.89 -12.96 6.65
CA GLY A 21 10.63 -12.40 5.52
C GLY A 21 9.92 -11.25 4.81
N ALA A 22 9.03 -10.53 5.52
CA ALA A 22 8.46 -9.27 5.04
C ALA A 22 9.58 -8.25 4.78
N SER A 23 9.44 -7.49 3.69
CA SER A 23 10.44 -6.49 3.27
C SER A 23 10.21 -5.12 3.88
N ALA A 24 9.00 -4.87 4.38
CA ALA A 24 8.61 -3.59 4.97
C ALA A 24 7.55 -3.78 6.06
N LEU A 25 7.64 -2.95 7.10
CA LEU A 25 6.63 -2.83 8.15
C LEU A 25 5.99 -1.43 8.12
N GLY A 26 4.67 -1.39 8.25
CA GLY A 26 3.89 -0.15 8.25
C GLY A 26 3.36 0.23 9.63
N PHE A 27 3.62 1.46 10.05
CA PHE A 27 3.18 2.04 11.32
C PHE A 27 2.22 3.21 11.05
N ASN A 28 1.01 3.13 11.59
CA ASN A 28 -0.04 4.10 11.27
C ASN A 28 -0.05 5.25 12.30
N PHE A 29 0.24 6.47 11.84
CA PHE A 29 0.27 7.67 12.67
C PHE A 29 -1.00 8.51 12.59
N TRP A 30 -2.07 8.00 11.98
CA TRP A 30 -3.36 8.68 11.93
C TRP A 30 -4.26 8.29 13.12
N PRO A 31 -4.59 9.21 14.05
CA PRO A 31 -5.27 8.88 15.31
C PRO A 31 -6.65 8.22 15.16
N ALA A 32 -7.35 8.47 14.05
CA ALA A 32 -8.66 7.86 13.81
C ALA A 32 -8.58 6.40 13.33
N SER A 33 -7.38 5.90 13.04
CA SER A 33 -7.17 4.51 12.65
C SER A 33 -7.28 3.58 13.86
N PRO A 34 -7.96 2.42 13.77
CA PRO A 34 -7.92 1.40 14.82
C PRO A 34 -6.54 0.73 14.95
N ARG A 35 -5.60 1.10 14.08
CA ARG A 35 -4.22 0.61 14.04
C ARG A 35 -3.23 1.72 14.37
N TYR A 36 -3.73 2.83 14.92
CA TYR A 36 -2.91 3.96 15.33
C TYR A 36 -1.85 3.52 16.35
N VAL A 37 -0.63 4.03 16.17
CA VAL A 37 0.46 3.90 17.14
C VAL A 37 1.03 5.29 17.41
N ALA A 38 1.13 5.65 18.69
CA ALA A 38 1.74 6.91 19.09
C ALA A 38 3.23 6.92 18.71
N PRO A 39 3.83 8.07 18.32
CA PRO A 39 5.24 8.17 17.93
C PRO A 39 6.21 7.53 18.94
N GLU A 40 5.97 7.70 20.23
CA GLU A 40 6.80 7.17 21.30
C GLU A 40 6.80 5.63 21.26
N ARG A 41 5.60 5.03 21.18
CA ARG A 41 5.44 3.59 21.06
C ARG A 41 5.99 3.05 19.74
N ALA A 42 5.80 3.79 18.65
CA ALA A 42 6.38 3.41 17.36
C ALA A 42 7.91 3.40 17.43
N GLY A 43 8.54 4.35 18.12
CA GLY A 43 9.98 4.38 18.34
C GLY A 43 10.50 3.11 19.01
N GLU A 44 9.81 2.62 20.04
CA GLU A 44 10.16 1.35 20.71
C GLU A 44 10.08 0.14 19.77
N LEU A 45 9.10 0.11 18.87
CA LEU A 45 8.94 -0.97 17.90
C LEU A 45 9.95 -0.88 16.76
N LEU A 46 10.19 0.33 16.26
CA LEU A 46 11.12 0.61 15.17
C LEU A 46 12.58 0.31 15.57
N ALA A 47 12.92 0.45 16.85
CA ALA A 47 14.21 0.03 17.38
C ALA A 47 14.48 -1.47 17.24
N LEU A 48 13.44 -2.29 17.06
CA LEU A 48 13.58 -3.74 16.83
C LEU A 48 13.81 -4.07 15.35
N VAL A 49 13.53 -3.13 14.45
CA VAL A 49 13.53 -3.38 13.00
C VAL A 49 14.97 -3.28 12.47
N PRO A 50 15.55 -4.38 11.95
CA PRO A 50 16.93 -4.39 11.50
C PRO A 50 17.09 -3.62 10.18
N ALA A 51 18.33 -3.28 9.86
CA ALA A 51 18.67 -2.82 8.52
C ALA A 51 18.23 -3.85 7.46
N GLY A 52 17.64 -3.37 6.37
CA GLY A 52 17.13 -4.21 5.28
C GLY A 52 15.61 -4.45 5.32
N VAL A 53 14.94 -4.16 6.43
CA VAL A 53 13.47 -4.08 6.50
C VAL A 53 13.05 -2.62 6.51
N TRP A 54 12.23 -2.23 5.54
CA TRP A 54 11.82 -0.83 5.39
C TRP A 54 10.82 -0.41 6.47
N LYS A 55 11.08 0.72 7.11
CA LYS A 55 10.23 1.36 8.11
C LYS A 55 9.34 2.39 7.44
N VAL A 56 8.06 2.07 7.31
CA VAL A 56 7.09 2.90 6.59
C VAL A 56 6.12 3.55 7.58
N GLY A 57 6.09 4.87 7.65
CA GLY A 57 5.09 5.61 8.41
C GLY A 57 3.90 5.99 7.54
N ILE A 58 2.67 5.72 7.99
CA ILE A 58 1.44 6.05 7.27
C ILE A 58 0.84 7.31 7.88
N PHE A 59 0.59 8.30 7.03
CA PHE A 59 0.04 9.60 7.38
C PHE A 59 -1.21 9.88 6.53
N VAL A 60 -2.17 10.61 7.10
CA VAL A 60 -3.41 10.99 6.41
C VAL A 60 -3.66 12.47 6.67
N ASN A 61 -3.44 13.30 5.65
CA ASN A 61 -3.59 14.76 5.72
C ASN A 61 -2.82 15.40 6.89
N GLU A 62 -1.69 14.81 7.26
CA GLU A 62 -0.83 15.34 8.32
C GLU A 62 0.01 16.50 7.79
N ALA A 63 0.30 17.48 8.64
CA ALA A 63 1.12 18.62 8.26
C ALA A 63 2.53 18.16 7.84
N ARG A 64 3.06 18.73 6.76
CA ARG A 64 4.38 18.39 6.20
C ARG A 64 5.46 18.33 7.28
N GLU A 65 5.52 19.35 8.14
CA GLU A 65 6.52 19.51 9.19
C GLU A 65 6.43 18.39 10.24
N ARG A 66 5.21 17.89 10.50
CA ARG A 66 4.96 16.77 11.42
C ARG A 66 5.40 15.45 10.80
N VAL A 67 5.13 15.24 9.52
CA VAL A 67 5.62 14.07 8.77
C VAL A 67 7.16 14.05 8.77
N GLU A 68 7.79 15.18 8.46
CA GLU A 68 9.25 15.31 8.47
C GLU A 68 9.85 15.09 9.86
N TRP A 69 9.23 15.65 10.90
CA TRP A 69 9.66 15.43 12.28
C TRP A 69 9.58 13.95 12.65
N ALA A 70 8.48 13.27 12.33
CA ALA A 70 8.32 11.85 12.61
C ALA A 70 9.34 11.01 11.83
N ALA A 71 9.54 11.31 10.54
CA ALA A 71 10.51 10.63 9.70
C ALA A 71 11.94 10.74 10.25
N ARG A 72 12.36 11.94 10.65
CA ARG A 72 13.69 12.16 11.24
C ARG A 72 13.84 11.51 12.61
N THR A 73 12.87 11.71 13.49
CA THR A 73 12.94 11.25 14.90
C THR A 73 12.85 9.73 15.01
N LEU A 74 11.98 9.11 14.20
CA LEU A 74 11.74 7.67 14.21
C LEU A 74 12.57 6.92 13.18
N VAL A 75 13.44 7.64 12.44
CA VAL A 75 14.32 7.09 11.40
C VAL A 75 13.54 6.23 10.40
N LEU A 76 12.45 6.79 9.88
CA LEU A 76 11.63 6.15 8.85
C LEU A 76 12.34 6.18 7.51
N ASP A 77 12.24 5.09 6.76
CA ASP A 77 12.75 5.02 5.39
C ASP A 77 11.79 5.69 4.41
N VAL A 78 10.49 5.65 4.70
CA VAL A 78 9.42 6.12 3.83
C VAL A 78 8.29 6.76 4.63
N ALA A 79 7.78 7.89 4.13
CA ALA A 79 6.48 8.44 4.46
C ALA A 79 5.44 8.04 3.42
N GLN A 80 4.47 7.22 3.82
CA GLN A 80 3.31 6.84 3.00
C GLN A 80 2.17 7.83 3.26
N LEU A 81 1.88 8.68 2.28
CA LEU A 81 0.80 9.68 2.32
C LEU A 81 -0.48 9.06 1.76
N HIS A 82 -1.50 8.87 2.59
CA HIS A 82 -2.69 8.08 2.27
C HIS A 82 -3.99 8.89 2.32
N GLY A 83 -3.88 10.22 2.39
CA GLY A 83 -4.99 11.16 2.31
C GLY A 83 -5.10 11.84 0.95
N GLN A 84 -5.32 13.16 0.98
CA GLN A 84 -5.54 14.03 -0.17
C GLN A 84 -4.39 15.02 -0.39
N GLU A 85 -3.22 14.66 0.11
CA GLU A 85 -2.03 15.49 0.07
C GLU A 85 -1.69 15.83 -1.39
N ALA A 86 -1.57 17.12 -1.68
CA ALA A 86 -1.08 17.61 -2.96
C ALA A 86 0.47 17.58 -2.96
N PRO A 87 1.15 17.66 -4.11
CA PRO A 87 2.61 17.70 -4.17
C PRO A 87 3.26 18.77 -3.28
N ARG A 88 2.59 19.92 -3.10
CA ARG A 88 3.01 20.99 -2.18
C ARG A 88 2.96 20.61 -0.70
N ASP A 89 2.33 19.50 -0.33
CA ASP A 89 2.23 19.02 1.05
C ASP A 89 3.27 17.93 1.34
N TYR A 90 4.00 17.45 0.33
CA TYR A 90 4.93 16.33 0.48
C TYR A 90 6.16 16.72 1.31
N PRO A 91 6.61 15.86 2.23
CA PRO A 91 7.78 16.13 3.06
C PRO A 91 9.07 16.15 2.23
N SER A 92 10.04 16.92 2.71
CA SER A 92 11.41 16.90 2.20
C SER A 92 12.30 15.98 3.05
N GLY A 93 13.37 15.44 2.44
CA GLY A 93 14.36 14.63 3.17
C GLY A 93 13.92 13.22 3.58
N VAL A 94 12.74 12.75 3.13
CA VAL A 94 12.26 11.37 3.27
C VAL A 94 11.63 10.90 1.97
N ARG A 95 11.75 9.61 1.65
CA ARG A 95 11.08 9.02 0.47
C ARG A 95 9.57 9.06 0.66
N VAL A 96 8.84 9.38 -0.39
CA VAL A 96 7.37 9.44 -0.36
C VAL A 96 6.77 8.31 -1.16
N TRP A 97 5.83 7.58 -0.55
CA TRP A 97 4.89 6.72 -1.27
C TRP A 97 3.51 7.37 -1.22
N LYS A 98 2.84 7.50 -2.37
CA LYS A 98 1.50 8.08 -2.42
C LYS A 98 0.44 6.98 -2.54
N GLY A 99 -0.48 6.93 -1.58
CA GLY A 99 -1.65 6.06 -1.59
C GLY A 99 -2.82 6.70 -2.33
N PHE A 100 -3.46 5.90 -3.19
CA PHE A 100 -4.74 6.18 -3.84
C PHE A 100 -5.72 5.06 -3.54
N ARG A 101 -7.01 5.42 -3.49
CA ARG A 101 -8.08 4.43 -3.39
C ARG A 101 -8.58 4.08 -4.79
N ALA A 102 -8.67 2.79 -5.09
CA ALA A 102 -9.31 2.29 -6.28
C ALA A 102 -10.81 2.64 -6.27
N PRO A 103 -11.38 3.06 -7.41
CA PRO A 103 -12.79 3.41 -7.49
C PRO A 103 -13.70 2.19 -7.27
N ARG A 104 -14.93 2.44 -6.81
CA ARG A 104 -15.94 1.41 -6.58
C ARG A 104 -16.50 0.92 -7.92
N GLY A 105 -16.09 -0.29 -8.34
CA GLY A 105 -16.67 -0.99 -9.50
C GLY A 105 -16.18 -0.45 -10.86
N ALA A 106 -15.91 -1.35 -11.80
CA ALA A 106 -15.90 -1.05 -13.22
C ALA A 106 -16.79 -2.11 -13.89
N PRO A 107 -17.74 -1.71 -14.75
CA PRO A 107 -17.41 -1.10 -16.03
C PRO A 107 -17.90 0.34 -16.20
N ALA A 108 -17.37 0.96 -17.25
CA ALA A 108 -17.58 2.34 -17.68
C ALA A 108 -19.04 2.80 -17.62
N GLU A 109 -19.38 3.59 -16.61
CA GLU A 109 -20.35 4.67 -16.68
C GLU A 109 -20.12 5.55 -15.44
N PHE A 110 -20.14 6.87 -15.66
CA PHE A 110 -19.85 7.88 -14.67
C PHE A 110 -20.64 7.62 -13.37
N ALA A 111 -19.92 7.49 -12.26
CA ALA A 111 -20.51 7.58 -10.92
C ALA A 111 -19.67 8.54 -10.07
N VAL A 112 -20.05 9.81 -10.15
CA VAL A 112 -19.94 10.73 -9.03
C VAL A 112 -20.94 10.25 -7.96
N ILE A 113 -20.58 10.44 -6.69
CA ILE A 113 -21.43 10.49 -5.47
C ILE A 113 -21.55 9.20 -4.62
N GLY A 114 -20.82 9.20 -3.49
CA GLY A 114 -21.39 9.25 -2.13
C GLY A 114 -22.10 8.02 -1.52
N ASP A 115 -21.44 7.41 -0.53
CA ASP A 115 -21.95 7.45 0.84
C ASP A 115 -21.05 8.45 1.59
N ALA A 116 -21.63 9.47 2.22
CA ALA A 116 -20.89 10.62 2.72
C ALA A 116 -19.79 10.26 3.75
N PRO A 117 -18.51 10.56 3.49
CA PRO A 117 -17.54 10.83 4.56
C PRO A 117 -17.77 12.25 5.11
N PRO A 118 -17.32 12.56 6.34
CA PRO A 118 -17.45 13.91 6.90
C PRO A 118 -16.88 14.97 5.93
N ALA A 119 -17.57 16.11 5.86
CA ALA A 119 -17.39 17.14 4.86
C ALA A 119 -15.91 17.54 4.67
N GLY A 120 -15.43 17.48 3.42
CA GLY A 120 -14.14 18.06 3.03
C GLY A 120 -13.13 17.12 2.34
N LEU A 121 -13.57 16.07 1.64
CA LEU A 121 -12.67 15.18 0.91
C LEU A 121 -12.92 15.20 -0.63
N VAL A 122 -11.97 15.70 -1.42
CA VAL A 122 -11.92 15.63 -2.91
C VAL A 122 -11.08 14.44 -3.40
N GLU A 123 -11.63 13.68 -4.34
CA GLU A 123 -11.13 12.40 -4.87
C GLU A 123 -9.92 12.59 -5.81
N ASN A 124 -8.76 11.99 -5.52
CA ASN A 124 -7.49 12.25 -6.25
C ASN A 124 -7.01 11.11 -7.18
N ALA A 125 -7.86 10.16 -7.59
CA ALA A 125 -7.53 9.24 -8.68
C ALA A 125 -8.70 9.17 -9.66
N SER A 126 -8.48 9.66 -10.88
CA SER A 126 -9.44 9.56 -11.98
C SER A 126 -9.09 8.36 -12.86
N ILE A 127 -10.07 7.50 -13.12
CA ILE A 127 -10.00 6.60 -14.26
C ILE A 127 -10.40 7.43 -15.48
N SER A 128 -9.48 7.64 -16.42
CA SER A 128 -9.87 8.16 -17.73
C SER A 128 -10.36 7.00 -18.58
N ALA A 129 -11.61 7.13 -19.07
CA ALA A 129 -12.06 6.35 -20.20
C ALA A 129 -11.84 7.24 -21.43
N GLN A 130 -10.71 7.10 -22.12
CA GLN A 130 -10.61 7.66 -23.47
C GLN A 130 -11.59 6.91 -24.38
N GLY A 131 -12.70 7.57 -24.70
CA GLY A 131 -13.85 7.01 -25.40
C GLY A 131 -13.49 6.33 -26.71
N GLY A 132 -13.76 5.03 -26.79
CA GLY A 132 -13.70 4.21 -27.99
C GLY A 132 -13.96 2.74 -27.68
N ARG A 133 -14.81 2.07 -28.46
CA ARG A 133 -15.09 0.62 -28.29
C ARG A 133 -13.78 -0.16 -28.35
N GLY A 134 -13.45 -0.88 -27.27
CA GLY A 134 -12.31 -1.80 -27.22
C GLY A 134 -11.07 -1.35 -26.45
N ARG A 135 -11.03 -0.18 -25.81
CA ARG A 135 -9.92 0.23 -24.94
C ARG A 135 -10.24 -0.01 -23.46
N ARG A 136 -9.34 -0.69 -22.75
CA ARG A 136 -9.44 -0.91 -21.29
C ARG A 136 -9.28 0.43 -20.57
N ALA A 137 -10.13 0.67 -19.57
CA ALA A 137 -9.89 1.72 -18.61
C ALA A 137 -8.52 1.49 -17.94
N ALA A 138 -7.68 2.51 -17.82
CA ALA A 138 -6.39 2.42 -17.14
C ALA A 138 -6.42 3.37 -15.95
N PHE A 139 -5.78 2.98 -14.84
CA PHE A 139 -5.49 3.96 -13.80
C PHE A 139 -4.59 5.05 -14.38
N GLU A 140 -5.01 6.31 -14.29
CA GLU A 140 -4.10 7.42 -14.54
C GLU A 140 -3.52 7.87 -13.20
N VAL A 141 -2.21 7.76 -13.08
CA VAL A 141 -1.47 8.34 -11.97
C VAL A 141 -0.85 9.63 -12.49
N PRO A 142 -1.15 10.80 -11.90
CA PRO A 142 -0.50 12.04 -12.30
C PRO A 142 1.00 11.97 -12.06
N ASP A 143 1.76 12.83 -12.75
CA ASP A 143 3.18 13.00 -12.45
C ASP A 143 3.32 13.58 -11.04
N LEU A 144 3.92 12.79 -10.15
CA LEU A 144 3.98 13.08 -8.72
C LEU A 144 5.41 12.88 -8.23
N PRO A 145 5.87 13.73 -7.29
CA PRO A 145 7.17 13.54 -6.63
C PRO A 145 7.10 12.41 -5.58
N ALA A 146 6.65 11.22 -6.00
CA ALA A 146 6.55 10.02 -5.19
C ALA A 146 7.41 8.91 -5.81
N GLU A 147 8.14 8.18 -4.97
CA GLU A 147 8.99 7.07 -5.42
C GLU A 147 8.15 5.85 -5.83
N ALA A 148 7.00 5.67 -5.17
CA ALA A 148 6.06 4.59 -5.45
C ALA A 148 4.62 5.04 -5.23
N VAL A 149 3.72 4.34 -5.89
CA VAL A 149 2.27 4.58 -5.85
C VAL A 149 1.61 3.34 -5.31
N LEU A 150 0.84 3.50 -4.24
CA LEU A 150 0.07 2.43 -3.63
C LEU A 150 -1.39 2.55 -4.06
N ILE A 151 -1.94 1.51 -4.67
CA ILE A 151 -3.34 1.43 -5.09
C ILE A 151 -4.08 0.54 -4.09
N ASP A 152 -4.89 1.16 -3.25
CA ASP A 152 -5.65 0.53 -2.18
C ASP A 152 -7.08 0.23 -2.62
N GLY A 153 -7.52 -1.00 -2.44
CA GLY A 153 -8.89 -1.42 -2.73
C GLY A 153 -9.99 -0.61 -2.01
N PRO A 154 -11.24 -0.79 -2.44
CA PRO A 154 -12.39 -0.14 -1.81
C PRO A 154 -12.57 -0.60 -0.36
N SER A 155 -13.18 0.26 0.47
CA SER A 155 -13.45 -0.02 1.88
C SER A 155 -14.39 -1.20 2.13
N SER A 156 -15.09 -1.69 1.09
CA SER A 156 -15.90 -2.91 1.14
C SER A 156 -15.07 -4.17 1.40
N GLY A 157 -13.74 -4.09 1.23
CA GLY A 157 -12.84 -5.23 1.36
C GLY A 157 -12.92 -6.22 0.20
N ARG A 158 -13.69 -5.91 -0.86
CA ARG A 158 -13.64 -6.63 -2.13
C ARG A 158 -12.46 -6.12 -2.96
N PRO A 159 -11.68 -7.01 -3.59
CA PRO A 159 -10.66 -6.58 -4.55
C PRO A 159 -11.26 -5.77 -5.70
N PHE A 160 -10.48 -4.80 -6.20
CA PHE A 160 -10.74 -4.18 -7.50
C PHE A 160 -10.12 -5.02 -8.62
N ASP A 161 -10.39 -4.67 -9.88
CA ASP A 161 -9.69 -5.29 -11.01
C ASP A 161 -8.24 -4.81 -11.04
N TRP A 162 -7.31 -5.66 -10.57
CA TRP A 162 -5.88 -5.34 -10.50
C TRP A 162 -5.25 -5.12 -11.88
N SER A 163 -5.86 -5.61 -12.96
CA SER A 163 -5.32 -5.42 -14.31
C SER A 163 -5.33 -3.94 -14.74
N LEU A 164 -6.15 -3.10 -14.07
CA LEU A 164 -6.17 -1.66 -14.28
C LEU A 164 -4.84 -0.99 -13.90
N ALA A 165 -4.03 -1.64 -13.05
CA ALA A 165 -2.73 -1.15 -12.61
C ALA A 165 -1.56 -1.71 -13.45
N ALA A 166 -1.83 -2.60 -14.41
CA ALA A 166 -0.80 -3.21 -15.23
C ALA A 166 -0.20 -2.18 -16.22
N GLY A 167 1.12 -2.23 -16.39
CA GLY A 167 1.83 -1.41 -17.37
C GLY A 167 1.99 0.07 -16.99
N LEU A 168 1.62 0.46 -15.76
CA LEU A 168 1.91 1.80 -15.25
C LEU A 168 3.42 2.02 -15.15
N PRO A 169 3.93 3.20 -15.54
CA PRO A 169 5.37 3.47 -15.52
C PRO A 169 5.92 3.65 -14.10
N GLN A 170 5.06 3.95 -13.11
CA GLN A 170 5.46 4.11 -11.71
C GLN A 170 5.71 2.75 -11.03
N ARG A 171 6.48 2.75 -9.94
CA ARG A 171 6.55 1.60 -9.04
C ARG A 171 5.22 1.43 -8.32
N ILE A 172 4.45 0.43 -8.71
CA ILE A 172 3.12 0.16 -8.13
C ILE A 172 3.22 -0.78 -6.93
N ILE A 173 2.52 -0.44 -5.85
CA ILE A 173 2.22 -1.31 -4.72
C ILE A 173 0.73 -1.60 -4.73
N ILE A 174 0.33 -2.87 -4.81
CA ILE A 174 -1.10 -3.25 -4.73
C ILE A 174 -1.47 -3.50 -3.28
N ALA A 175 -2.57 -2.90 -2.84
CA ALA A 175 -3.13 -3.07 -1.51
C ALA A 175 -4.65 -3.25 -1.55
N GLY A 176 -5.25 -3.40 -0.37
CA GLY A 176 -6.69 -3.48 -0.16
C GLY A 176 -7.24 -4.89 -0.33
N GLY A 177 -7.61 -5.49 0.80
CA GLY A 177 -8.25 -6.80 0.82
C GLY A 177 -7.34 -7.98 0.44
N LEU A 178 -6.01 -7.79 0.41
CA LEU A 178 -5.08 -8.86 0.07
C LEU A 178 -4.88 -9.86 1.22
N ASP A 179 -4.83 -11.14 0.86
CA ASP A 179 -4.47 -12.27 1.72
C ASP A 179 -3.81 -13.40 0.91
N SER A 180 -3.47 -14.52 1.56
CA SER A 180 -2.82 -15.65 0.89
C SER A 180 -3.68 -16.31 -0.19
N GLY A 181 -5.00 -16.14 -0.15
CA GLY A 181 -5.92 -16.71 -1.13
C GLY A 181 -5.98 -15.93 -2.44
N ASN A 182 -5.57 -14.67 -2.44
CA ASN A 182 -5.75 -13.79 -3.60
C ASN A 182 -4.48 -13.04 -4.07
N VAL A 183 -3.43 -12.97 -3.26
CA VAL A 183 -2.22 -12.20 -3.58
C VAL A 183 -1.52 -12.66 -4.87
N ARG A 184 -1.57 -13.95 -5.19
CA ARG A 184 -0.97 -14.48 -6.43
C ARG A 184 -1.65 -13.92 -7.67
N GLN A 185 -2.98 -13.82 -7.64
CA GLN A 185 -3.76 -13.28 -8.75
C GLN A 185 -3.49 -11.79 -8.92
N ALA A 186 -3.37 -11.05 -7.81
CA ALA A 186 -3.01 -9.63 -7.83
C ALA A 186 -1.63 -9.41 -8.48
N ILE A 187 -0.63 -10.20 -8.08
CA ILE A 187 0.73 -10.12 -8.64
C ILE A 187 0.75 -10.49 -10.12
N ALA A 188 0.08 -11.58 -10.51
CA ALA A 188 0.01 -12.00 -11.90
C ALA A 188 -0.69 -10.96 -12.80
N ALA A 189 -1.79 -10.37 -12.31
CA ALA A 189 -2.59 -9.42 -13.08
C ALA A 189 -1.92 -8.04 -13.24
N ALA A 190 -1.32 -7.51 -12.17
CA ALA A 190 -0.76 -6.16 -12.16
C ALA A 190 0.75 -6.11 -12.42
N ARG A 191 1.48 -7.21 -12.21
CA ARG A 191 2.95 -7.27 -12.17
C ARG A 191 3.57 -6.12 -11.35
N PRO A 192 3.14 -5.90 -10.10
CA PRO A 192 3.49 -4.71 -9.34
C PRO A 192 4.94 -4.77 -8.83
N TRP A 193 5.46 -3.62 -8.40
CA TRP A 193 6.73 -3.57 -7.66
C TRP A 193 6.60 -4.21 -6.26
N GLY A 194 5.43 -4.07 -5.64
CA GLY A 194 5.14 -4.66 -4.34
C GLY A 194 3.67 -4.94 -4.05
N VAL A 195 3.45 -5.60 -2.91
CA VAL A 195 2.12 -5.82 -2.33
C VAL A 195 2.11 -5.39 -0.87
N ASP A 196 0.96 -4.89 -0.41
CA ASP A 196 0.72 -4.45 0.96
C ASP A 196 -0.56 -5.05 1.52
N ALA A 197 -0.48 -5.63 2.72
CA ALA A 197 -1.64 -6.24 3.38
C ALA A 197 -1.74 -5.83 4.85
N CYS A 198 -2.98 -5.77 5.35
CA CYS A 198 -3.29 -5.24 6.66
C CYS A 198 -4.40 -6.04 7.36
N SER A 199 -5.67 -5.67 7.13
CA SER A 199 -6.82 -6.17 7.89
C SER A 199 -7.12 -7.66 7.71
N ARG A 200 -6.84 -8.21 6.53
CA ARG A 200 -7.05 -9.65 6.27
C ARG A 200 -6.03 -10.54 6.97
N LEU A 201 -4.91 -9.95 7.42
CA LEU A 201 -3.86 -10.64 8.18
C LEU A 201 -4.07 -10.50 9.70
N GLU A 202 -5.21 -9.97 10.13
CA GLU A 202 -5.49 -9.71 11.54
C GLU A 202 -6.39 -10.78 12.17
N SER A 203 -6.22 -10.95 13.48
CA SER A 203 -7.16 -11.64 14.37
C SER A 203 -8.17 -10.65 14.96
N ALA A 204 -7.75 -9.41 15.20
CA ALA A 204 -8.57 -8.26 15.56
C ALA A 204 -7.90 -6.98 15.02
N PRO A 205 -8.62 -5.85 14.86
CA PRO A 205 -8.00 -4.59 14.41
C PRO A 205 -6.74 -4.25 15.22
N GLY A 206 -5.59 -4.11 14.54
CA GLY A 206 -4.31 -3.83 15.17
C GLY A 206 -3.59 -5.03 15.78
N ARG A 207 -4.16 -6.24 15.75
CA ARG A 207 -3.51 -7.50 16.20
C ARG A 207 -3.42 -8.49 15.05
N LYS A 208 -2.19 -8.84 14.66
CA LYS A 208 -1.94 -9.77 13.56
C LYS A 208 -2.26 -11.21 13.95
N ASP A 209 -2.61 -12.00 12.95
CA ASP A 209 -2.63 -13.45 13.01
C ASP A 209 -1.35 -13.93 12.32
N HIS A 210 -0.43 -14.48 13.11
CA HIS A 210 0.92 -14.82 12.64
C HIS A 210 0.89 -15.90 11.55
N ALA A 211 -0.07 -16.83 11.63
CA ALA A 211 -0.24 -17.86 10.62
C ALA A 211 -0.79 -17.28 9.30
N LYS A 212 -1.71 -16.30 9.35
CA LYS A 212 -2.15 -15.58 8.14
C LYS A 212 -1.02 -14.76 7.52
N MET A 213 -0.22 -14.06 8.33
CA MET A 213 0.95 -13.32 7.84
C MET A 213 1.93 -14.23 7.11
N ALA A 214 2.32 -15.35 7.74
CA ALA A 214 3.27 -16.29 7.14
C ALA A 214 2.78 -16.83 5.80
N ARG A 215 1.51 -17.24 5.72
CA ARG A 215 0.90 -17.72 4.46
C ARG A 215 0.86 -16.64 3.39
N PHE A 216 0.55 -15.40 3.76
CA PHE A 216 0.52 -14.29 2.81
C PHE A 216 1.90 -13.98 2.25
N VAL A 217 2.91 -13.86 3.11
CA VAL A 217 4.27 -13.54 2.66
C VAL A 217 4.84 -14.66 1.79
N LEU A 218 4.65 -15.92 2.17
CA LEU A 218 5.05 -17.06 1.34
C LEU A 218 4.39 -17.02 -0.04
N ALA A 219 3.07 -16.86 -0.09
CA ALA A 219 2.32 -16.82 -1.35
C ALA A 219 2.73 -15.65 -2.24
N ALA A 220 2.97 -14.48 -1.66
CA ALA A 220 3.43 -13.30 -2.39
C ALA A 220 4.82 -13.53 -2.99
N ARG A 221 5.76 -14.05 -2.20
CA ARG A 221 7.15 -14.28 -2.63
C ARG A 221 7.23 -15.29 -3.76
N GLU A 222 6.52 -16.41 -3.63
CA GLU A 222 6.46 -17.42 -4.69
C GLU A 222 5.87 -16.87 -5.99
N ALA A 223 4.80 -16.07 -5.91
CA ALA A 223 4.21 -15.44 -7.09
C ALA A 223 5.16 -14.44 -7.77
N PHE A 224 5.94 -13.68 -7.00
CA PHE A 224 6.97 -12.80 -7.57
C PHE A 224 8.10 -13.56 -8.26
N ILE A 225 8.53 -14.70 -7.69
CA ILE A 225 9.54 -15.55 -8.33
C ILE A 225 9.02 -16.11 -9.65
N GLN A 226 7.80 -16.66 -9.64
CA GLN A 226 7.18 -17.23 -10.83
C GLN A 226 7.03 -16.19 -11.95
N THR A 227 6.49 -15.01 -11.64
CA THR A 227 6.31 -13.95 -12.65
C THR A 227 7.64 -13.41 -13.19
N ALA A 228 8.70 -13.40 -12.38
CA ALA A 228 10.04 -13.03 -12.84
C ALA A 228 10.65 -14.06 -13.79
N GLN A 229 10.44 -15.36 -13.54
CA GLN A 229 10.87 -16.44 -14.43
C GLN A 229 10.15 -16.36 -15.79
N GLU A 230 8.82 -16.18 -15.77
CA GLU A 230 8.02 -16.02 -16.99
C GLU A 230 8.47 -14.82 -17.85
N ALA A 231 8.89 -13.71 -17.22
CA ALA A 231 9.41 -12.55 -17.94
C ALA A 231 10.80 -12.80 -18.56
N GLY A 232 11.66 -13.58 -17.87
CA GLY A 232 12.98 -13.96 -18.36
C GLY A 232 12.91 -14.90 -19.56
N ASP A 233 12.01 -15.88 -19.53
CA ASP A 233 11.80 -16.83 -20.63
C ASP A 233 11.29 -16.15 -21.91
N VAL A 234 10.42 -15.13 -21.77
CA VAL A 234 9.93 -14.35 -22.92
C VAL A 234 11.01 -13.44 -23.52
N SER A 235 11.99 -12.99 -22.72
CA SER A 235 13.12 -12.19 -23.23
C SER A 235 14.20 -13.04 -23.92
N ALA A 236 14.18 -14.36 -23.72
CA ALA A 236 15.15 -15.30 -24.28
C ALA A 236 14.64 -16.04 -25.54
N ALA A 237 13.36 -15.87 -25.90
CA ALA A 237 12.69 -16.44 -27.07
C ALA A 237 12.52 -15.40 -28.19
#